data_AF-A0A4Q3US99-F1
#
_entry.id   AF-A0A4Q3US99-F1
#
_cell.length_a   1.000
_cell.length_b   1.000
_cell.length_c   1.000
_cell.angle_alpha   90.00
_cell.angle_beta   90.00
_cell.angle_gamma   90.00
#
_symmetry.space_group_name_H-M   'P 1'
#
loop_
_entity.id
_entity.type
_entity.pdbx_description
1 polymer ?
#
loop_
_entity_poly.entity_id
_entity_poly.type
_entity_poly.pdbx_seq_one_letter_code
_entity_poly.pdbx_strand_id
1 'polypeptide(L)'
;MKSSHQQPVKFLPLFFLATLPLLAVSQADTSTYRLYKNRQMLEYRLNKEIINKKISLPLNDSTEDAWDDTFFAIQYLNRKDAWLESRIRIAVTDIHKRSYDFARALLELLYGQYPGTFKKEISAYLPTVSNEKVWAMAAEYVLQDASKSERKKLEEQAHQKIRENPHSPFYRSFLQNFESDKT
;
A
#
# COMPACT_ATOMS: atom_id res chain seq x y z
N MET A 1 -104.65 10.33 -3.34
CA MET A 1 -105.06 11.21 -2.22
C MET A 1 -103.89 11.31 -1.25
N LYS A 2 -103.36 12.54 -1.02
CA LYS A 2 -102.43 13.02 0.04
C LYS A 2 -101.13 12.22 0.28
N SER A 3 -99.92 12.73 0.00
CA SER A 3 -99.19 13.92 0.50
C SER A 3 -98.16 13.55 1.57
N SER A 4 -96.98 14.19 1.48
CA SER A 4 -95.98 14.42 2.54
C SER A 4 -95.11 13.22 2.95
N HIS A 5 -93.82 13.36 3.30
CA HIS A 5 -92.92 14.51 3.41
C HIS A 5 -91.48 13.95 3.55
N GLN A 6 -90.48 14.67 3.05
CA GLN A 6 -89.06 14.40 3.24
C GLN A 6 -88.60 14.65 4.69
N GLN A 7 -87.63 13.86 5.16
CA GLN A 7 -86.58 14.30 6.11
C GLN A 7 -85.25 13.57 5.77
N PRO A 8 -84.09 14.25 5.70
CA PRO A 8 -82.82 13.62 5.34
C PRO A 8 -82.03 13.22 6.60
N VAL A 9 -81.63 11.95 6.69
CA VAL A 9 -80.68 11.51 7.72
C VAL A 9 -79.28 11.49 7.12
N LYS A 10 -78.46 12.47 7.51
CA LYS A 10 -77.03 12.54 7.16
C LYS A 10 -76.29 11.45 7.94
N PHE A 11 -75.87 10.38 7.28
CA PHE A 11 -74.92 9.41 7.85
C PHE A 11 -73.51 9.74 7.36
N LEU A 12 -72.68 10.14 8.32
CA LEU A 12 -71.26 10.42 8.20
C LEU A 12 -70.50 9.09 8.03
N PRO A 13 -69.73 8.84 6.95
CA PRO A 13 -68.87 7.68 6.91
C PRO A 13 -67.62 7.97 7.76
N LEU A 14 -67.53 7.26 8.89
CA LEU A 14 -66.36 7.17 9.74
C LEU A 14 -65.23 6.50 8.93
N PHE A 15 -64.30 7.29 8.41
CA PHE A 15 -63.13 6.80 7.69
C PHE A 15 -62.20 6.10 8.70
N PHE A 16 -62.32 4.78 8.81
CA PHE A 16 -61.37 3.94 9.53
C PHE A 16 -60.07 3.92 8.73
N LEU A 17 -59.11 4.80 9.08
CA LEU A 17 -57.74 4.72 8.58
C LEU A 17 -57.11 3.44 9.14
N ALA A 18 -57.22 2.35 8.38
CA ALA A 18 -56.38 1.16 8.58
C ALA A 18 -54.96 1.52 8.13
N THR A 19 -54.13 2.03 9.04
CA THR A 19 -52.69 2.16 8.80
C THR A 19 -52.07 0.77 8.79
N LEU A 20 -52.01 0.17 7.61
CA LEU A 20 -51.14 -0.98 7.35
C LEU A 20 -49.70 -0.57 7.71
N PRO A 21 -48.98 -1.29 8.58
CA PRO A 21 -47.57 -1.05 8.76
C PRO A 21 -46.89 -1.43 7.44
N LEU A 22 -46.36 -0.42 6.74
CA LEU A 22 -45.44 -0.63 5.64
C LEU A 22 -44.27 -1.44 6.21
N LEU A 23 -44.16 -2.72 5.87
CA LEU A 23 -42.94 -3.48 6.07
C LEU A 23 -41.91 -2.86 5.14
N ALA A 24 -41.17 -1.87 5.65
CA ALA A 24 -39.96 -1.39 5.02
C ALA A 24 -38.97 -2.56 5.01
N VAL A 25 -38.90 -3.27 3.88
CA VAL A 25 -37.78 -4.16 3.60
C VAL A 25 -36.56 -3.25 3.50
N SER A 26 -35.78 -3.19 4.58
CA SER A 26 -34.42 -2.68 4.53
C SER A 26 -33.68 -3.48 3.46
N GLN A 27 -33.34 -2.84 2.34
CA GLN A 27 -32.39 -3.43 1.41
C GLN A 27 -31.06 -3.51 2.14
N ALA A 28 -30.69 -4.70 2.62
CA ALA A 28 -29.33 -4.94 3.09
C ALA A 28 -28.39 -4.43 1.99
N ASP A 29 -27.53 -3.48 2.34
CA ASP A 29 -26.81 -2.65 1.38
C ASP A 29 -25.93 -3.54 0.48
N THR A 30 -26.45 -3.89 -0.68
CA THR A 30 -25.83 -4.87 -1.58
C THR A 30 -24.46 -4.42 -2.07
N SER A 31 -24.15 -3.13 -1.96
CA SER A 31 -22.85 -2.54 -2.27
C SER A 31 -21.77 -2.97 -1.27
N THR A 32 -22.08 -2.94 0.04
CA THR A 32 -21.16 -3.31 1.12
C THR A 32 -20.82 -4.80 1.09
N TYR A 33 -21.81 -5.65 0.85
CA TYR A 33 -21.61 -7.09 0.69
C TYR A 33 -20.74 -7.43 -0.54
N ARG A 34 -20.96 -6.76 -1.68
CA ARG A 34 -20.13 -6.92 -2.89
C ARG A 34 -18.69 -6.46 -2.63
N LEU A 35 -18.50 -5.32 -1.97
CA LEU A 35 -17.17 -4.82 -1.63
C LEU A 35 -16.41 -5.80 -0.73
N TYR A 36 -17.07 -6.32 0.31
CA TYR A 36 -16.51 -7.33 1.21
C TYR A 36 -16.07 -8.59 0.46
N LYS A 37 -16.96 -9.15 -0.39
CA LYS A 37 -16.66 -10.34 -1.19
C LYS A 37 -15.48 -10.11 -2.16
N ASN A 38 -15.44 -8.94 -2.80
CA ASN A 38 -14.34 -8.58 -3.70
C ASN A 38 -13.01 -8.48 -2.95
N ARG A 39 -13.01 -7.90 -1.75
CA ARG A 39 -11.82 -7.84 -0.89
C ARG A 39 -11.32 -9.24 -0.52
N GLN A 40 -12.20 -10.13 -0.07
CA GLN A 40 -11.82 -11.50 0.25
C GLN A 40 -11.23 -12.25 -0.95
N MET A 41 -11.82 -12.10 -2.13
CA MET A 41 -11.30 -12.70 -3.36
C MET A 41 -9.94 -12.14 -3.75
N LEU A 42 -9.71 -10.83 -3.57
CA LEU A 42 -8.41 -10.21 -3.78
C LEU A 42 -7.37 -10.77 -2.81
N GLU A 43 -7.68 -10.79 -1.51
CA GLU A 43 -6.78 -11.31 -0.47
C GLU A 43 -6.41 -12.78 -0.71
N TYR A 44 -7.38 -13.60 -1.15
CA TYR A 44 -7.14 -14.98 -1.54
C TYR A 44 -6.18 -15.10 -2.74
N ARG A 45 -6.41 -14.32 -3.81
CA ARG A 45 -5.57 -14.33 -5.01
C ARG A 45 -4.15 -13.86 -4.70
N LEU A 46 -4.01 -12.77 -3.95
CA LEU A 46 -2.71 -12.26 -3.53
C LEU A 46 -1.93 -13.31 -2.71
N ASN A 47 -2.57 -14.00 -1.78
CA ASN A 47 -1.90 -15.06 -1.03
C ASN A 47 -1.54 -16.27 -1.89
N LYS A 48 -2.51 -16.82 -2.63
CA LYS A 48 -2.36 -18.11 -3.29
C LYS A 48 -1.58 -18.02 -4.60
N GLU A 49 -1.91 -17.03 -5.44
CA GLU A 49 -1.42 -16.94 -6.82
C GLU A 49 -0.20 -16.04 -6.95
N ILE A 50 -0.08 -15.02 -6.08
CA ILE A 50 1.06 -14.12 -6.06
C ILE A 50 2.07 -14.61 -5.04
N ILE A 51 1.80 -14.45 -3.74
CA ILE A 51 2.80 -14.71 -2.70
C ILE A 51 3.33 -16.15 -2.75
N ASN A 52 2.46 -17.15 -2.59
CA ASN A 52 2.92 -18.53 -2.44
C ASN A 52 3.56 -19.09 -3.73
N LYS A 53 3.08 -18.65 -4.91
CA LYS A 53 3.54 -19.17 -6.20
C LYS A 53 4.76 -18.41 -6.74
N LYS A 54 4.69 -17.07 -6.77
CA LYS A 54 5.69 -16.25 -7.45
C LYS A 54 6.98 -16.11 -6.64
N ILE A 55 6.92 -15.91 -5.33
CA ILE A 55 8.15 -15.80 -4.52
C ILE A 55 8.94 -17.10 -4.43
N SER A 56 8.29 -18.23 -4.73
CA SER A 56 8.93 -19.54 -4.81
C SER A 56 9.82 -19.70 -6.05
N LEU A 57 9.65 -18.84 -7.06
CA LEU A 57 10.52 -18.81 -8.23
C LEU A 57 11.96 -18.41 -7.83
N PRO A 58 12.98 -18.90 -8.55
CA PRO A 58 14.36 -18.43 -8.33
C PRO A 58 14.43 -16.92 -8.57
N LEU A 59 15.34 -16.22 -7.88
CA LEU A 59 15.58 -14.80 -8.13
C LEU A 59 16.65 -14.65 -9.23
N ASN A 60 16.23 -14.25 -10.42
CA ASN A 60 17.08 -13.92 -11.56
C ASN A 60 16.37 -12.92 -12.48
N ASP A 61 17.09 -12.46 -13.51
CA ASP A 61 16.63 -11.39 -14.41
C ASP A 61 15.29 -11.71 -15.11
N SER A 62 14.98 -12.98 -15.35
CA SER A 62 13.72 -13.39 -16.01
C SER A 62 12.52 -13.51 -15.06
N THR A 63 12.76 -13.39 -13.75
CA THR A 63 11.75 -13.58 -12.71
C THR A 63 11.56 -12.37 -11.81
N GLU A 64 12.31 -11.28 -11.99
CA GLU A 64 12.20 -10.07 -11.16
C GLU A 64 10.77 -9.54 -11.08
N ASP A 65 10.03 -9.47 -12.19
CA ASP A 65 8.62 -9.04 -12.21
C ASP A 65 7.73 -9.85 -11.24
N ALA A 66 8.00 -11.15 -11.12
CA ALA A 66 7.25 -12.02 -10.22
C ALA A 66 7.58 -11.73 -8.74
N TRP A 67 8.80 -11.31 -8.45
CA TRP A 67 9.20 -10.86 -7.12
C TRP A 67 8.60 -9.48 -6.79
N ASP A 68 8.61 -8.55 -7.74
CA ASP A 68 8.04 -7.21 -7.57
C ASP A 68 6.54 -7.26 -7.27
N ASP A 69 5.80 -8.07 -8.04
CA ASP A 69 4.38 -8.37 -7.76
C ASP A 69 4.19 -8.93 -6.36
N THR A 70 5.14 -9.75 -5.90
CA THR A 70 5.07 -10.31 -4.57
C THR A 70 5.37 -9.28 -3.49
N PHE A 71 6.35 -8.40 -3.67
CA PHE A 71 6.64 -7.31 -2.74
C PHE A 71 5.42 -6.40 -2.56
N PHE A 72 4.72 -6.10 -3.65
CA PHE A 72 3.45 -5.37 -3.60
C PHE A 72 2.39 -6.15 -2.79
N ALA A 73 2.19 -7.43 -3.08
CA ALA A 73 1.20 -8.25 -2.39
C ALA A 73 1.47 -8.38 -0.88
N ILE A 74 2.74 -8.52 -0.50
CA ILE A 74 3.20 -8.56 0.89
C ILE A 74 2.88 -7.24 1.59
N GLN A 75 3.16 -6.10 0.94
CA GLN A 75 2.83 -4.77 1.44
C GLN A 75 1.33 -4.60 1.65
N TYR A 76 0.53 -4.92 0.63
CA TYR A 76 -0.92 -4.77 0.65
C TYR A 76 -1.57 -5.59 1.78
N LEU A 77 -1.13 -6.83 1.97
CA LEU A 77 -1.69 -7.73 2.98
C LEU A 77 -1.10 -7.54 4.37
N ASN A 78 -0.06 -6.70 4.51
CA ASN A 78 0.74 -6.60 5.73
C ASN A 78 1.21 -7.97 6.25
N ARG A 79 1.54 -8.90 5.34
CA ARG A 79 1.86 -10.28 5.68
C ARG A 79 3.32 -10.39 6.09
N LYS A 80 3.57 -10.95 7.27
CA LYS A 80 4.92 -11.24 7.77
C LYS A 80 4.95 -12.65 8.34
N ASP A 81 5.86 -13.47 7.83
CA ASP A 81 6.16 -14.79 8.37
C ASP A 81 7.62 -15.13 8.09
N ALA A 82 8.16 -16.11 8.83
CA ALA A 82 9.58 -16.47 8.76
C ALA A 82 10.00 -16.96 7.37
N TRP A 83 9.09 -17.58 6.63
CA TRP A 83 9.37 -18.03 5.27
C TRP A 83 9.55 -16.83 4.34
N LEU A 84 8.62 -15.87 4.35
CA LEU A 84 8.76 -14.63 3.56
C LEU A 84 10.00 -13.83 3.94
N GLU A 85 10.30 -13.73 5.23
CA GLU A 85 11.51 -13.03 5.68
C GLU A 85 12.79 -13.68 5.11
N SER A 86 12.84 -15.02 5.07
CA SER A 86 13.97 -15.73 4.46
C SER A 86 14.12 -15.40 2.97
N ARG A 87 13.00 -15.24 2.23
CA ARG A 87 13.01 -14.86 0.81
C ARG A 87 13.44 -13.42 0.61
N ILE A 88 12.96 -12.51 1.46
CA ILE A 88 13.35 -11.10 1.42
C ILE A 88 14.85 -10.94 1.71
N ARG A 89 15.40 -11.73 2.64
CA ARG A 89 16.84 -11.73 2.92
C ARG A 89 17.67 -12.14 1.69
N ILE A 90 17.18 -13.09 0.89
CA ILE A 90 17.81 -13.46 -0.39
C ILE A 90 17.76 -12.26 -1.35
N ALA A 91 16.60 -11.62 -1.50
CA ALA A 91 16.43 -10.44 -2.35
C ALA A 91 17.37 -9.28 -1.96
N VAL A 92 17.51 -9.01 -0.66
CA VAL A 92 18.42 -8.00 -0.13
C VAL A 92 19.88 -8.36 -0.40
N THR A 93 20.26 -9.63 -0.22
CA THR A 93 21.64 -10.09 -0.46
C THR A 93 22.03 -9.92 -1.93
N ASP A 94 21.11 -10.23 -2.84
CA ASP A 94 21.37 -10.18 -4.28
C ASP A 94 21.05 -8.83 -4.92
N ILE A 95 20.58 -7.82 -4.19
CA ILE A 95 20.10 -6.53 -4.73
C ILE A 95 21.08 -5.86 -5.71
N HIS A 96 22.39 -5.98 -5.47
CA HIS A 96 23.45 -5.42 -6.31
C HIS A 96 23.58 -6.07 -7.70
N LYS A 97 22.93 -7.23 -7.92
CA LYS A 97 22.91 -7.99 -9.18
C LYS A 97 21.59 -7.81 -9.93
N ARG A 98 20.67 -7.01 -9.41
CA ARG A 98 19.29 -6.90 -9.89
C ARG A 98 19.05 -5.57 -10.59
N SER A 99 17.95 -5.48 -11.34
CA SER A 99 17.58 -4.23 -12.00
C SER A 99 17.24 -3.11 -10.98
N TYR A 100 17.24 -1.86 -11.46
CA TYR A 100 16.80 -0.72 -10.65
C TYR A 100 15.32 -0.78 -10.31
N ASP A 101 14.49 -1.37 -11.17
CA ASP A 101 13.06 -1.54 -10.91
C ASP A 101 12.83 -2.53 -9.77
N PHE A 102 13.53 -3.66 -9.79
CA PHE A 102 13.54 -4.62 -8.68
C PHE A 102 14.04 -3.97 -7.39
N ALA A 103 15.17 -3.26 -7.44
CA ALA A 103 15.73 -2.59 -6.26
C ALA A 103 14.74 -1.56 -5.68
N ARG A 104 14.02 -0.84 -6.55
CA ARG A 104 12.96 0.10 -6.13
C ARG A 104 11.83 -0.63 -5.41
N ALA A 105 11.27 -1.68 -6.00
CA ALA A 105 10.16 -2.44 -5.42
C ALA A 105 10.55 -3.07 -4.07
N LEU A 106 11.78 -3.60 -3.98
CA LEU A 106 12.33 -4.11 -2.73
C LEU A 106 12.46 -2.99 -1.68
N LEU A 107 13.08 -1.86 -2.02
CA LEU A 107 13.25 -0.74 -1.09
C LEU A 107 11.92 -0.17 -0.58
N GLU A 108 10.87 -0.13 -1.41
CA GLU A 108 9.51 0.24 -0.99
C GLU A 108 9.00 -0.71 0.12
N LEU A 109 9.12 -2.02 -0.10
CA LEU A 109 8.77 -3.03 0.90
C LEU A 109 9.59 -2.86 2.18
N LEU A 110 10.91 -2.69 2.06
CA LEU A 110 11.78 -2.57 3.23
C LEU A 110 11.44 -1.32 4.04
N TYR A 111 11.26 -0.17 3.39
CA TYR A 111 10.94 1.09 4.04
C TYR A 111 9.62 1.01 4.81
N GLY A 112 8.59 0.41 4.22
CA GLY A 112 7.26 0.31 4.82
C GLY A 112 7.14 -0.76 5.90
N GLN A 113 7.84 -1.89 5.76
CA GLN A 113 7.60 -3.08 6.60
C GLN A 113 8.80 -3.58 7.38
N TYR A 114 10.02 -3.23 7.00
CA TYR A 114 11.26 -3.71 7.65
C TYR A 114 12.16 -2.54 8.04
N PRO A 115 11.66 -1.54 8.80
CA PRO A 115 12.45 -0.35 9.12
C PRO A 115 13.72 -0.74 9.89
N GLY A 116 14.86 -0.23 9.42
CA GLY A 116 16.20 -0.49 9.99
C GLY A 116 16.71 -1.93 9.93
N THR A 117 15.86 -2.92 9.63
CA THR A 117 16.19 -4.36 9.73
C THR A 117 17.35 -4.77 8.82
N PHE A 118 17.41 -4.19 7.62
CA PHE A 118 18.43 -4.48 6.60
C PHE A 118 19.37 -3.28 6.39
N LYS A 119 19.48 -2.39 7.38
CA LYS A 119 20.28 -1.15 7.27
C LYS A 119 21.72 -1.44 6.85
N LYS A 120 22.32 -2.51 7.40
CA LYS A 120 23.71 -2.88 7.09
C LYS A 120 23.88 -3.23 5.62
N GLU A 121 23.00 -4.06 5.08
CA GLU A 121 23.01 -4.52 3.69
C GLU A 121 22.74 -3.36 2.74
N ILE A 122 21.73 -2.53 3.03
CA ILE A 122 21.41 -1.37 2.19
C ILE A 122 22.51 -0.31 2.25
N SER A 123 23.13 -0.10 3.42
CA SER A 123 24.30 0.79 3.55
C SER A 123 25.49 0.31 2.71
N ALA A 124 25.67 -1.01 2.58
CA ALA A 124 26.71 -1.60 1.73
C ALA A 124 26.36 -1.54 0.23
N TYR A 125 25.07 -1.57 -0.12
CA TYR A 125 24.59 -1.41 -1.49
C TYR A 125 24.73 0.03 -2.00
N LEU A 126 24.47 1.02 -1.15
CA LEU A 126 24.38 2.45 -1.47
C LEU A 126 25.52 3.01 -2.34
N PRO A 127 26.82 2.66 -2.13
CA PRO A 127 27.92 3.14 -2.98
C PRO A 127 27.91 2.59 -4.41
N THR A 128 27.22 1.47 -4.65
CA THR A 128 27.13 0.81 -5.97
C THR A 128 26.00 1.38 -6.84
N VAL A 129 25.13 2.21 -6.26
CA VAL A 129 23.93 2.71 -6.93
C VAL A 129 24.23 3.94 -7.78
N SER A 130 24.16 3.78 -9.09
CA SER A 130 24.26 4.90 -10.04
C SER A 130 22.90 5.54 -10.34
N ASN A 131 21.80 4.79 -10.27
CA ASN A 131 20.46 5.35 -10.47
C ASN A 131 20.08 6.31 -9.33
N GLU A 132 19.75 7.55 -9.68
CA GLU A 132 19.49 8.64 -8.74
C GLU A 132 18.33 8.34 -7.78
N LYS A 133 17.23 7.80 -8.32
CA LYS A 133 16.03 7.47 -7.55
C LYS A 133 16.29 6.33 -6.58
N VAL A 134 16.89 5.24 -7.05
CA VAL A 134 17.22 4.09 -6.20
C VAL A 134 18.22 4.49 -5.11
N TRP A 135 19.18 5.37 -5.44
CA TRP A 135 20.12 5.88 -4.46
C TRP A 135 19.41 6.67 -3.36
N ALA A 136 18.52 7.59 -3.73
CA ALA A 136 17.75 8.38 -2.77
C ALA A 136 16.90 7.48 -1.86
N MET A 137 16.21 6.48 -2.42
CA MET A 137 15.42 5.53 -1.64
C MET A 137 16.26 4.68 -0.69
N ALA A 138 17.43 4.21 -1.13
CA ALA A 138 18.35 3.48 -0.28
C ALA A 138 18.88 4.36 0.86
N ALA A 139 19.19 5.63 0.57
CA ALA A 139 19.63 6.59 1.57
C ALA A 139 18.53 6.90 2.61
N GLU A 140 17.29 7.14 2.17
CA GLU A 140 16.13 7.32 3.05
C GLU A 140 15.92 6.11 3.97
N TYR A 141 16.04 4.90 3.43
CA TYR A 141 15.94 3.69 4.25
C TYR A 141 17.02 3.63 5.34
N VAL A 142 18.26 3.99 5.01
CA VAL A 142 19.36 4.04 5.99
C VAL A 142 19.12 5.11 7.05
N LEU A 143 18.51 6.25 6.69
CA LEU A 143 18.23 7.36 7.61
C LEU A 143 17.28 7.00 8.76
N GLN A 144 16.36 6.04 8.55
CA GLN A 144 15.37 5.63 9.55
C GLN A 144 15.98 5.26 10.91
N ASP A 145 17.22 4.74 10.90
CA ASP A 145 17.96 4.38 12.11
C ASP A 145 19.43 4.86 12.03
N ALA A 146 19.68 5.97 11.34
CA ALA A 146 21.04 6.50 11.16
C ALA A 146 21.54 7.26 12.41
N SER A 147 22.76 6.96 12.81
CA SER A 147 23.53 7.75 13.78
C SER A 147 23.89 9.13 13.22
N LYS A 148 24.28 10.06 14.10
CA LYS A 148 24.69 11.42 13.69
C LYS A 148 25.81 11.42 12.65
N SER A 149 26.79 10.51 12.77
CA SER A 149 27.90 10.39 11.82
C SER A 149 27.44 9.84 10.47
N GLU A 150 26.54 8.85 10.46
CA GLU A 150 25.96 8.31 9.22
C GLU A 150 25.10 9.36 8.51
N ARG A 151 24.28 10.12 9.24
CA ARG A 151 23.50 11.23 8.70
C ARG A 151 24.39 12.26 8.02
N LYS A 152 25.46 12.70 8.70
CA LYS A 152 26.43 13.64 8.12
C LYS A 152 27.08 13.08 6.84
N LYS A 153 27.45 11.80 6.84
CA LYS A 153 28.03 11.15 5.67
C LYS A 153 27.05 11.11 4.49
N LEU A 154 25.78 10.81 4.72
CA LEU A 154 24.74 10.80 3.69
C LEU A 154 24.48 12.20 3.13
N GLU A 155 24.46 13.23 3.97
CA GLU A 155 24.38 14.64 3.57
C GLU A 155 25.56 15.05 2.67
N GLU A 156 26.79 14.73 3.07
CA GLU A 156 27.99 14.98 2.28
C GLU A 156 27.95 14.26 0.91
N GLN A 157 27.50 13.01 0.89
CA GLN A 157 27.32 12.23 -0.34
C GLN A 157 26.25 12.84 -1.25
N ALA A 158 25.11 13.26 -0.71
CA ALA A 158 24.06 13.90 -1.47
C ALA A 158 24.54 15.22 -2.11
N HIS A 159 25.24 16.06 -1.36
CA HIS A 159 25.84 17.28 -1.91
C HIS A 159 26.86 16.99 -3.01
N GLN A 160 27.70 15.97 -2.85
CA GLN A 160 28.62 15.54 -3.90
C GLN A 160 27.87 15.10 -5.16
N LYS A 161 26.83 14.29 -5.01
CA LYS A 161 26.01 13.81 -6.12
C LYS A 161 25.26 14.94 -6.84
N ILE A 162 24.83 15.99 -6.13
CA ILE A 162 24.26 17.20 -6.75
C ILE A 162 25.32 17.99 -7.51
N ARG A 163 26.57 18.06 -7.04
CA ARG A 163 27.65 18.70 -7.80
C ARG A 163 27.91 17.95 -9.11
N GLU A 164 27.91 16.62 -9.07
CA GLU A 164 28.09 15.75 -10.25
C GLU A 164 26.88 15.80 -11.19
N ASN A 165 25.67 15.89 -10.64
CA ASN A 165 24.43 15.96 -11.41
C ASN A 165 23.45 16.99 -10.82
N PRO A 166 23.60 18.28 -11.19
CA PRO A 166 22.83 19.37 -10.58
C PRO A 166 21.33 19.35 -10.88
N HIS A 167 20.92 18.65 -11.95
CA HIS A 167 19.54 18.64 -12.41
C HIS A 167 18.73 17.46 -11.87
N SER A 168 19.37 16.55 -11.12
CA SER A 168 18.67 15.44 -10.47
C SER A 168 17.61 15.95 -9.49
N PRO A 169 16.31 15.66 -9.70
CA PRO A 169 15.28 15.99 -8.71
C PRO A 169 15.41 15.11 -7.46
N PHE A 170 15.88 13.87 -7.60
CA PHE A 170 15.91 12.89 -6.51
C PHE A 170 16.91 13.27 -5.40
N TYR A 171 18.11 13.72 -5.76
CA TYR A 171 19.09 14.16 -4.76
C TYR A 171 18.67 15.43 -4.04
N ARG A 172 17.99 16.35 -4.75
CA ARG A 172 17.45 17.58 -4.17
C ARG A 172 16.31 17.29 -3.20
N SER A 173 15.36 16.44 -3.59
CA SER A 173 14.27 16.02 -2.71
C SER A 173 14.78 15.31 -1.47
N PHE A 174 15.78 14.43 -1.60
CA PHE A 174 16.44 13.80 -0.46
C PHE A 174 17.00 14.82 0.54
N LEU A 175 17.76 15.82 0.06
CA LEU A 175 18.31 16.85 0.96
C LEU A 175 17.22 17.71 1.62
N GLN A 176 16.17 18.05 0.89
CA GLN A 176 15.05 18.81 1.46
C GLN A 176 14.36 18.06 2.60
N ASN A 177 14.09 16.76 2.40
CA ASN A 177 13.52 15.91 3.45
C ASN A 177 14.48 15.78 4.65
N PHE A 178 15.76 15.59 4.37
CA PHE A 178 16.80 15.48 5.38
C PHE A 178 16.92 16.73 6.26
N GLU A 179 16.73 17.92 5.68
CA GLU A 179 16.71 19.20 6.41
C GLU A 179 15.45 19.36 7.26
N SER A 180 14.28 18.94 6.77
CA SER A 180 13.03 19.00 7.54
C SER A 180 13.03 18.09 8.78
N ASP A 181 13.79 16.99 8.76
CA ASP A 181 13.92 16.09 9.91
C ASP A 181 14.79 16.66 11.05
N LYS A 182 15.49 17.79 10.82
CA LYS A 182 16.34 18.45 11.84
C LYS A 182 15.56 19.46 12.70
N THR A 183 14.37 19.87 12.27
CA THR A 183 13.50 20.85 12.96
C THR A 183 12.47 20.18 13.84
#